data_AF-A0A495SHZ4-F1
#
_entry.id   AF-A0A495SHZ4-F1
#
_cell.length_a   1.000
_cell.length_b   1.000
_cell.length_c   1.000
_cell.angle_alpha   90.00
_cell.angle_beta   90.00
_cell.angle_gamma   90.00
#
_symmetry.space_group_name_H-M   'P 1'
#
loop_
_entity.id
_entity.type
_entity.pdbx_description
1 polymer ?
#
loop_
_entity_poly.entity_id
_entity_poly.type
_entity_poly.pdbx_seq_one_letter_code
_entity_poly.pdbx_strand_id
1 'polypeptide(L)'
;MILRQKLRSFLVHILFAIIFFKLNTLQAQVQNAGELYIGDNSIFYIGAGDFDFGLGSTATSLTKIDYGVLSFSNGATWNGANDMHFVNGYAQTNSNTSFVLPIGQSGVYAPIKVIPSTNEGVDAAYFRSSPNTIGSNLDVFISSISSVEYWNIKSAGTNAGISLSWRSSSTISTLTSSSLPNLTIVGWNGLSWVRIPSIIDEYSILGEISSLVSGSISSNAEVDFSAYSAFSLGTTTKQLLVPKFDKVELTAYVSKSRLFIEASLPITALIIYDILGKKIFSERLNGNLKYEKPFNHADEIYIVKIELDNSASLFTKKIINKK
;
A
#
# COMPACT_ATOMS: atom_id res chain seq x y z
N MET A 1 -70.74 16.19 9.95
CA MET A 1 -70.15 15.25 10.93
C MET A 1 -69.29 14.16 10.26
N ILE A 2 -69.81 13.50 9.21
CA ILE A 2 -69.16 12.38 8.50
C ILE A 2 -67.80 12.73 7.86
N LEU A 3 -67.65 13.94 7.29
CA LEU A 3 -66.40 14.37 6.62
C LEU A 3 -65.21 14.50 7.61
N ARG A 4 -65.46 15.04 8.82
CA ARG A 4 -64.43 15.16 9.87
C ARG A 4 -63.98 13.79 10.39
N GLN A 5 -64.88 12.80 10.40
CA GLN A 5 -64.58 11.45 10.87
C GLN A 5 -63.75 10.66 9.86
N LYS A 6 -64.04 10.83 8.55
CA LYS A 6 -63.22 10.28 7.47
C LYS A 6 -61.82 10.92 7.40
N LEU A 7 -61.71 12.22 7.63
CA LEU A 7 -60.42 12.92 7.66
C LEU A 7 -59.53 12.47 8.83
N ARG A 8 -60.12 12.27 10.03
CA ARG A 8 -59.40 11.71 11.19
C ARG A 8 -58.92 10.28 10.94
N SER A 9 -59.76 9.45 10.32
CA SER A 9 -59.38 8.07 9.95
C SER A 9 -58.23 8.09 8.94
N PHE A 10 -58.29 8.92 7.90
CA PHE A 10 -57.24 9.04 6.89
C PHE A 10 -55.89 9.50 7.46
N LEU A 11 -55.89 10.48 8.37
CA LEU A 11 -54.69 10.95 9.08
C LEU A 11 -54.04 9.85 9.93
N VAL A 12 -54.83 8.98 10.57
CA VAL A 12 -54.31 7.84 11.34
C VAL A 12 -53.62 6.84 10.42
N HIS A 13 -54.18 6.54 9.25
CA HIS A 13 -53.55 5.62 8.29
C HIS A 13 -52.25 6.18 7.70
N ILE A 14 -52.17 7.50 7.45
CA ILE A 14 -50.93 8.16 7.02
C ILE A 14 -49.87 8.08 8.12
N LEU A 15 -50.25 8.32 9.38
CA LEU A 15 -49.34 8.21 10.52
C LEU A 15 -48.79 6.77 10.65
N PHE A 16 -49.66 5.77 10.54
CA PHE A 16 -49.24 4.37 10.52
C PHE A 16 -48.31 4.06 9.34
N ALA A 17 -48.63 4.52 8.13
CA ALA A 17 -47.78 4.32 6.96
C ALA A 17 -46.39 4.97 7.12
N ILE A 18 -46.31 6.18 7.68
CA ILE A 18 -45.03 6.85 7.96
C ILE A 18 -44.22 6.09 9.01
N ILE A 19 -44.87 5.59 10.07
CA ILE A 19 -44.21 4.75 11.08
C ILE A 19 -43.69 3.45 10.45
N PHE A 20 -44.50 2.77 9.63
CA PHE A 20 -44.10 1.55 8.94
C PHE A 20 -42.94 1.78 7.94
N PHE A 21 -42.92 2.91 7.22
CA PHE A 21 -41.80 3.26 6.34
C PHE A 21 -40.51 3.58 7.13
N LYS A 22 -40.61 4.11 8.35
CA LYS A 22 -39.44 4.38 9.22
C LYS A 22 -38.91 3.15 9.96
N LEU A 23 -39.67 2.05 10.04
CA LEU A 23 -39.21 0.80 10.67
C LEU A 23 -38.32 -0.06 9.74
N ASN A 24 -38.24 0.26 8.45
CA ASN A 24 -37.53 -0.55 7.45
C ASN A 24 -35.99 -0.36 7.42
N THR A 25 -35.39 0.29 8.41
CA THR A 25 -33.91 0.40 8.52
C THR A 25 -33.38 -0.07 9.87
N LEU A 26 -34.11 -0.90 10.59
CA LEU A 26 -33.52 -1.65 11.72
C LEU A 26 -32.66 -2.77 11.12
N GLN A 27 -31.38 -2.46 10.87
CA GLN A 27 -30.40 -3.52 10.64
C GLN A 27 -30.25 -4.30 11.95
N ALA A 28 -30.18 -5.63 11.85
CA ALA A 28 -29.86 -6.44 13.00
C ALA A 28 -28.40 -6.17 13.37
N GLN A 29 -28.19 -5.41 14.45
CA GLN A 29 -26.88 -5.11 15.01
C GLN A 29 -26.59 -6.05 16.18
N VAL A 30 -25.38 -6.59 16.23
CA VAL A 30 -24.87 -7.31 17.40
C VAL A 30 -23.91 -6.39 18.13
N GLN A 31 -24.09 -6.20 19.43
CA GLN A 31 -23.23 -5.35 20.25
C GLN A 31 -22.78 -6.09 21.52
N ASN A 32 -21.52 -5.94 21.90
CA ASN A 32 -21.01 -6.44 23.18
C ASN A 32 -21.14 -5.35 24.28
N ALA A 33 -22.18 -5.43 25.10
CA ALA A 33 -22.35 -4.54 26.26
C ALA A 33 -21.47 -4.92 27.47
N GLY A 34 -20.99 -6.17 27.51
CA GLY A 34 -20.07 -6.70 28.52
C GLY A 34 -19.00 -7.58 27.87
N GLU A 35 -18.24 -8.32 28.68
CA GLU A 35 -17.18 -9.19 28.18
C GLU A 35 -17.74 -10.28 27.26
N LEU A 36 -17.26 -10.31 26.02
CA LEU A 36 -17.52 -11.35 25.04
C LEU A 36 -16.26 -12.20 24.89
N TYR A 37 -16.25 -13.40 25.47
CA TYR A 37 -15.21 -14.39 25.25
C TYR A 37 -15.72 -15.49 24.31
N ILE A 38 -15.02 -15.69 23.20
CA ILE A 38 -15.32 -16.75 22.23
C ILE A 38 -14.39 -17.92 22.56
N GLY A 39 -14.99 -18.98 23.08
CA GLY A 39 -14.25 -20.17 23.54
C GLY A 39 -13.51 -20.88 22.42
N ASP A 40 -12.54 -21.69 22.81
CA ASP A 40 -11.79 -22.56 21.90
C ASP A 40 -12.75 -23.42 21.05
N ASN A 41 -12.34 -23.73 19.82
CA ASN A 41 -13.10 -24.49 18.83
C ASN A 41 -14.52 -23.92 18.54
N SER A 42 -14.70 -22.61 18.74
CA SER A 42 -15.98 -21.93 18.56
C SER A 42 -15.88 -20.74 17.62
N ILE A 43 -16.95 -20.49 16.86
CA ILE A 43 -17.05 -19.36 15.94
C ILE A 43 -18.23 -18.49 16.39
N PHE A 44 -17.98 -17.21 16.64
CA PHE A 44 -19.04 -16.21 16.73
C PHE A 44 -19.18 -15.58 15.34
N TYR A 45 -20.26 -15.92 14.62
CA TYR A 45 -20.40 -15.58 13.20
C TYR A 45 -21.37 -14.41 12.97
N ILE A 46 -20.88 -13.34 12.36
CA ILE A 46 -21.65 -12.18 11.90
C ILE A 46 -22.08 -12.43 10.46
N GLY A 47 -23.26 -13.03 10.30
CA GLY A 47 -23.79 -13.47 9.00
C GLY A 47 -24.34 -12.36 8.10
N ALA A 48 -24.64 -11.18 8.66
CA ALA A 48 -25.04 -9.96 7.95
C ALA A 48 -25.03 -8.77 8.93
N GLY A 49 -25.01 -7.54 8.40
CA GLY A 49 -25.06 -6.32 9.22
C GLY A 49 -23.72 -6.02 9.89
N ASP A 50 -23.79 -5.35 11.04
CA ASP A 50 -22.65 -4.83 11.77
C ASP A 50 -22.48 -5.42 13.17
N PHE A 51 -21.21 -5.63 13.55
CA PHE A 51 -20.81 -5.82 14.93
C PHE A 51 -20.40 -4.47 15.54
N ASP A 52 -21.17 -3.98 16.49
CA ASP A 52 -20.86 -2.77 17.22
C ASP A 52 -19.99 -3.12 18.44
N PHE A 53 -18.78 -2.58 18.46
CA PHE A 53 -17.97 -2.59 19.66
C PHE A 53 -18.62 -1.68 20.72
N GLY A 54 -19.22 -2.31 21.72
CA GLY A 54 -19.78 -1.63 22.88
C GLY A 54 -18.76 -1.43 23.99
N LEU A 55 -19.24 -1.21 25.22
CA LEU A 55 -18.38 -0.94 26.38
C LEU A 55 -17.60 -2.18 26.87
N GLY A 56 -17.97 -3.38 26.39
CA GLY A 56 -17.34 -4.63 26.76
C GLY A 56 -16.02 -4.90 26.04
N SER A 57 -15.25 -5.85 26.57
CA SER A 57 -14.12 -6.45 25.87
C SER A 57 -14.60 -7.55 24.90
N THR A 58 -13.85 -7.80 23.84
CA THR A 58 -14.04 -8.97 22.96
C THR A 58 -12.72 -9.72 22.89
N ALA A 59 -12.71 -11.01 23.21
CA ALA A 59 -11.48 -11.78 23.31
C ALA A 59 -11.64 -13.23 22.84
N THR A 60 -10.53 -13.79 22.36
CA THR A 60 -10.38 -15.22 22.06
C THR A 60 -9.00 -15.68 22.50
N SER A 61 -8.76 -17.00 22.56
CA SER A 61 -7.44 -17.53 22.88
C SER A 61 -6.41 -17.19 21.79
N LEU A 62 -5.27 -16.59 22.18
CA LEU A 62 -4.19 -16.23 21.24
C LEU A 62 -3.22 -17.38 20.92
N THR A 63 -3.07 -18.35 21.83
CA THR A 63 -2.00 -19.36 21.79
C THR A 63 -2.50 -20.77 21.50
N LYS A 64 -3.81 -20.98 21.45
CA LYS A 64 -4.42 -22.28 21.16
C LYS A 64 -4.41 -22.53 19.66
N ILE A 65 -4.26 -23.79 19.24
CA ILE A 65 -4.36 -24.17 17.83
C ILE A 65 -5.81 -24.14 17.34
N ASP A 66 -6.71 -24.49 18.25
CA ASP A 66 -8.16 -24.50 18.17
C ASP A 66 -8.74 -23.25 18.81
N TYR A 67 -8.19 -22.08 18.48
CA TYR A 67 -8.68 -20.80 19.01
C TYR A 67 -10.15 -20.55 18.63
N GLY A 68 -10.86 -19.83 19.49
CA GLY A 68 -12.14 -19.21 19.11
C GLY A 68 -11.93 -18.03 18.15
N VAL A 69 -12.95 -17.69 17.37
CA VAL A 69 -12.84 -16.60 16.38
C VAL A 69 -14.12 -15.77 16.25
N LEU A 70 -13.97 -14.45 16.17
CA LEU A 70 -15.03 -13.54 15.71
C LEU A 70 -14.98 -13.46 14.19
N SER A 71 -15.97 -14.02 13.50
CA SER A 71 -15.96 -14.21 12.06
C SER A 71 -17.01 -13.34 11.36
N PHE A 72 -16.60 -12.66 10.30
CA PHE A 72 -17.43 -11.77 9.51
C PHE A 72 -17.71 -12.38 8.14
N SER A 73 -18.99 -12.48 7.76
CA SER A 73 -19.40 -12.85 6.41
C SER A 73 -19.04 -11.78 5.37
N ASN A 74 -19.17 -12.13 4.08
CA ASN A 74 -19.03 -11.14 3.01
C ASN A 74 -20.10 -10.05 3.12
N GLY A 75 -19.68 -8.79 3.20
CA GLY A 75 -20.56 -7.64 3.36
C GLY A 75 -20.97 -7.34 4.82
N ALA A 76 -20.57 -8.16 5.79
CA ALA A 76 -20.65 -7.77 7.20
C ALA A 76 -19.63 -6.67 7.50
N THR A 77 -19.93 -5.83 8.49
CA THR A 77 -19.07 -4.72 8.91
C THR A 77 -18.94 -4.70 10.44
N TRP A 78 -18.19 -3.74 10.96
CA TRP A 78 -18.14 -3.43 12.39
C TRP A 78 -18.04 -1.93 12.59
N ASN A 79 -18.42 -1.45 13.77
CA ASN A 79 -18.24 -0.06 14.18
C ASN A 79 -17.59 0.03 15.56
N GLY A 80 -16.93 1.15 15.83
CA GLY A 80 -16.46 1.49 17.18
C GLY A 80 -15.12 0.87 17.61
N ALA A 81 -14.42 0.12 16.75
CA ALA A 81 -13.11 -0.40 17.10
C ALA A 81 -12.07 0.73 17.25
N ASN A 82 -11.29 0.70 18.33
CA ASN A 82 -10.25 1.67 18.69
C ASN A 82 -9.35 1.10 19.81
N ASP A 83 -8.41 1.88 20.34
CA ASP A 83 -7.47 1.42 21.39
C ASP A 83 -8.12 0.90 22.69
N MET A 84 -9.41 1.17 22.93
CA MET A 84 -10.18 0.61 24.05
C MET A 84 -11.05 -0.59 23.63
N HIS A 85 -11.42 -0.69 22.35
CA HIS A 85 -12.33 -1.72 21.85
C HIS A 85 -11.79 -2.39 20.60
N PHE A 86 -11.43 -3.66 20.74
CA PHE A 86 -10.88 -4.48 19.66
C PHE A 86 -11.07 -5.95 20.01
N VAL A 87 -10.83 -6.83 19.05
CA VAL A 87 -10.70 -8.27 19.30
C VAL A 87 -9.31 -8.55 19.84
N ASN A 88 -9.23 -8.89 21.13
CA ASN A 88 -8.02 -9.43 21.76
C ASN A 88 -7.94 -10.93 21.50
N GLY A 89 -7.50 -11.32 20.31
CA GLY A 89 -7.60 -12.68 19.82
C GLY A 89 -7.69 -12.72 18.30
N TYR A 90 -8.26 -13.80 17.78
CA TYR A 90 -8.47 -13.99 16.35
C TYR A 90 -9.80 -13.40 15.88
N ALA A 91 -9.72 -12.61 14.80
CA ALA A 91 -10.85 -12.23 13.98
C ALA A 91 -10.69 -12.84 12.58
N GLN A 92 -11.79 -13.14 11.91
CA GLN A 92 -11.82 -13.73 10.57
C GLN A 92 -12.72 -12.93 9.64
N THR A 93 -12.34 -12.83 8.37
CA THR A 93 -13.25 -12.40 7.29
C THR A 93 -13.42 -13.50 6.27
N ASN A 94 -14.68 -13.83 5.94
CA ASN A 94 -15.09 -14.73 4.86
C ASN A 94 -15.56 -13.92 3.65
N SER A 95 -14.79 -12.89 3.32
CA SER A 95 -15.03 -11.96 2.22
C SER A 95 -13.97 -12.14 1.14
N ASN A 96 -14.33 -11.93 -0.12
CA ASN A 96 -13.40 -11.78 -1.24
C ASN A 96 -13.18 -10.30 -1.63
N THR A 97 -13.61 -9.38 -0.75
CA THR A 97 -13.42 -7.94 -0.89
C THR A 97 -12.57 -7.41 0.25
N SER A 98 -12.10 -6.16 0.14
CA SER A 98 -11.26 -5.57 1.16
C SER A 98 -12.00 -5.50 2.50
N PHE A 99 -11.33 -5.97 3.57
CA PHE A 99 -11.87 -5.94 4.92
C PHE A 99 -10.78 -5.57 5.92
N VAL A 100 -11.14 -4.75 6.92
CA VAL A 100 -10.24 -4.39 8.02
C VAL A 100 -10.59 -5.25 9.23
N LEU A 101 -9.66 -6.10 9.67
CA LEU A 101 -9.85 -6.93 10.86
C LEU A 101 -9.62 -6.09 12.12
N PRO A 102 -10.61 -5.99 13.04
CA PRO A 102 -10.56 -5.07 14.19
C PRO A 102 -9.80 -5.66 15.38
N ILE A 103 -8.54 -6.03 15.19
CA ILE A 103 -7.72 -6.76 16.17
C ILE A 103 -6.81 -5.84 16.99
N GLY A 104 -6.42 -6.26 18.18
CA GLY A 104 -5.50 -5.53 19.05
C GLY A 104 -5.11 -6.35 20.28
N GLN A 105 -4.23 -5.80 21.12
CA GLN A 105 -3.82 -6.44 22.38
C GLN A 105 -3.24 -5.38 23.32
N SER A 106 -3.40 -5.54 24.63
CA SER A 106 -2.73 -4.68 25.64
C SER A 106 -2.97 -3.17 25.45
N GLY A 107 -4.21 -2.78 25.13
CA GLY A 107 -4.61 -1.38 24.90
C GLY A 107 -4.15 -0.78 23.58
N VAL A 108 -3.79 -1.64 22.61
CA VAL A 108 -3.17 -1.26 21.35
C VAL A 108 -3.97 -1.93 20.21
N TYR A 109 -4.92 -1.19 19.63
CA TYR A 109 -5.68 -1.51 18.40
C TYR A 109 -4.86 -1.54 17.09
N ALA A 110 -4.48 -2.73 16.61
CA ALA A 110 -3.54 -2.92 15.51
C ALA A 110 -4.21 -3.56 14.28
N PRO A 111 -5.17 -2.86 13.64
CA PRO A 111 -5.93 -3.45 12.56
C PRO A 111 -5.02 -3.82 11.40
N ILE A 112 -5.42 -4.87 10.69
CA ILE A 112 -4.86 -5.17 9.38
C ILE A 112 -5.98 -5.10 8.36
N LYS A 113 -5.65 -4.67 7.16
CA LYS A 113 -6.56 -4.81 6.02
C LYS A 113 -6.13 -6.04 5.22
N VAL A 114 -7.09 -6.86 4.86
CA VAL A 114 -6.88 -8.01 3.98
C VAL A 114 -7.75 -7.85 2.74
N ILE A 115 -7.26 -8.34 1.62
CA ILE A 115 -8.00 -8.44 0.36
C ILE A 115 -7.87 -9.90 -0.09
N PRO A 116 -8.75 -10.79 0.40
CA PRO A 116 -8.67 -12.21 0.10
C PRO A 116 -9.03 -12.52 -1.35
N SER A 117 -8.35 -13.48 -1.97
CA SER A 117 -8.61 -13.90 -3.35
C SER A 117 -9.87 -14.78 -3.49
N THR A 118 -10.31 -15.40 -2.40
CA THR A 118 -11.53 -16.20 -2.29
C THR A 118 -12.27 -15.86 -0.99
N ASN A 119 -13.40 -16.51 -0.73
CA ASN A 119 -14.19 -16.32 0.49
C ASN A 119 -13.97 -17.43 1.54
N GLU A 120 -12.88 -18.20 1.47
CA GLU A 120 -12.63 -19.35 2.37
C GLU A 120 -12.04 -18.96 3.74
N GLY A 121 -12.00 -17.67 4.06
CA GLY A 121 -11.64 -17.17 5.38
C GLY A 121 -10.17 -16.76 5.51
N VAL A 122 -9.95 -15.53 5.97
CA VAL A 122 -8.64 -15.06 6.44
C VAL A 122 -8.75 -14.66 7.90
N ASP A 123 -7.98 -15.33 8.73
CA ASP A 123 -7.90 -15.13 10.17
C ASP A 123 -6.68 -14.27 10.48
N ALA A 124 -6.80 -13.38 11.45
CA ALA A 124 -5.64 -12.72 12.02
C ALA A 124 -5.78 -12.43 13.51
N ALA A 125 -4.63 -12.38 14.17
CA ALA A 125 -4.46 -11.93 15.53
C ALA A 125 -3.23 -11.03 15.65
N TYR A 126 -3.30 -10.06 16.55
CA TYR A 126 -2.19 -9.16 16.86
C TYR A 126 -1.51 -9.57 18.16
N PHE A 127 -0.18 -9.49 18.15
CA PHE A 127 0.65 -9.77 19.31
C PHE A 127 1.50 -8.56 19.65
N ARG A 128 1.28 -8.00 20.82
CA ARG A 128 2.09 -6.93 21.42
C ARG A 128 3.35 -7.51 22.07
N SER A 129 4.17 -8.16 21.26
CA SER A 129 5.40 -8.83 21.69
C SER A 129 6.46 -8.78 20.60
N SER A 130 7.73 -8.97 20.99
CA SER A 130 8.83 -9.00 20.03
C SER A 130 8.69 -10.20 19.07
N PRO A 131 8.77 -10.00 17.75
CA PRO A 131 8.84 -11.10 16.77
C PRO A 131 10.09 -11.97 16.95
N ASN A 132 11.12 -11.49 17.67
CA ASN A 132 12.27 -12.33 18.06
C ASN A 132 11.88 -13.55 18.92
N THR A 133 10.68 -13.52 19.52
CA THR A 133 10.12 -14.69 20.22
C THR A 133 9.73 -15.83 19.29
N ILE A 134 9.48 -15.54 18.00
CA ILE A 134 9.25 -16.52 16.93
C ILE A 134 10.58 -17.01 16.36
N GLY A 135 11.49 -16.07 16.11
CA GLY A 135 12.84 -16.34 15.63
C GLY A 135 13.61 -15.04 15.40
N SER A 136 14.94 -15.08 15.46
CA SER A 136 15.80 -13.90 15.38
C SER A 136 16.65 -13.83 14.10
N ASN A 137 16.64 -14.88 13.28
CA ASN A 137 17.39 -14.90 12.03
C ASN A 137 16.77 -13.93 11.02
N LEU A 138 17.61 -13.11 10.39
CA LEU A 138 17.21 -12.17 9.34
C LEU A 138 17.77 -12.62 8.00
N ASP A 139 16.97 -12.50 6.94
CA ASP A 139 17.47 -12.59 5.58
C ASP A 139 18.46 -11.45 5.27
N VAL A 140 19.36 -11.68 4.31
CA VAL A 140 20.43 -10.73 3.95
C VAL A 140 19.93 -9.34 3.56
N PHE A 141 18.69 -9.23 3.08
CA PHE A 141 18.10 -7.95 2.68
C PHE A 141 17.38 -7.22 3.82
N ILE A 142 17.30 -7.81 5.02
CA ILE A 142 16.64 -7.24 6.20
C ILE A 142 17.69 -6.75 7.21
N SER A 143 17.59 -5.47 7.61
CA SER A 143 18.48 -4.87 8.60
C SER A 143 17.95 -4.97 10.03
N SER A 144 16.64 -4.86 10.21
CA SER A 144 15.98 -4.98 11.50
C SER A 144 14.52 -5.36 11.34
N ILE A 145 13.93 -5.86 12.43
CA ILE A 145 12.50 -6.14 12.56
C ILE A 145 11.96 -5.39 13.79
N SER A 146 10.65 -5.21 13.86
CA SER A 146 9.98 -4.61 15.01
C SER A 146 10.46 -5.27 16.30
N SER A 147 10.64 -4.49 17.36
CA SER A 147 10.97 -5.03 18.68
C SER A 147 9.73 -5.28 19.54
N VAL A 148 8.54 -4.83 19.11
CA VAL A 148 7.37 -4.70 19.98
C VAL A 148 6.10 -5.37 19.46
N GLU A 149 6.05 -5.77 18.18
CA GLU A 149 4.82 -6.33 17.63
C GLU A 149 4.98 -7.24 16.42
N TYR A 150 4.06 -8.18 16.29
CA TYR A 150 3.84 -9.01 15.11
C TYR A 150 2.35 -9.38 14.98
N TRP A 151 1.99 -9.89 13.82
CA TRP A 151 0.67 -10.43 13.51
C TRP A 151 0.82 -11.90 13.13
N ASN A 152 -0.15 -12.71 13.55
CA ASN A 152 -0.35 -14.01 12.94
C ASN A 152 -1.51 -13.89 11.96
N ILE A 153 -1.28 -14.24 10.69
CA ILE A 153 -2.30 -14.21 9.64
C ILE A 153 -2.33 -15.62 9.03
N LYS A 154 -3.51 -16.20 8.94
CA LYS A 154 -3.72 -17.59 8.50
C LYS A 154 -4.92 -17.66 7.57
N SER A 155 -4.92 -18.66 6.69
CA SER A 155 -6.08 -19.04 5.89
C SER A 155 -6.02 -20.53 5.58
N ALA A 156 -7.15 -21.11 5.22
CA ALA A 156 -7.24 -22.48 4.73
C ALA A 156 -7.00 -22.55 3.20
N GLY A 157 -5.89 -21.99 2.72
CA GLY A 157 -5.52 -22.03 1.28
C GLY A 157 -5.91 -20.79 0.47
N THR A 158 -6.31 -19.70 1.14
CA THR A 158 -6.60 -18.41 0.51
C THR A 158 -5.38 -17.50 0.56
N ASN A 159 -4.95 -16.98 -0.57
CA ASN A 159 -3.97 -15.89 -0.60
C ASN A 159 -4.68 -14.54 -0.42
N ALA A 160 -3.99 -13.55 0.12
CA ALA A 160 -4.57 -12.21 0.23
C ALA A 160 -3.52 -11.12 0.09
N GLY A 161 -3.92 -9.98 -0.49
CA GLY A 161 -3.20 -8.73 -0.26
C GLY A 161 -3.34 -8.32 1.19
N ILE A 162 -2.27 -7.84 1.82
CA ILE A 162 -2.29 -7.42 3.22
C ILE A 162 -1.81 -5.99 3.37
N SER A 163 -2.40 -5.24 4.30
CA SER A 163 -1.89 -3.97 4.79
C SER A 163 -1.75 -4.03 6.31
N LEU A 164 -0.54 -3.77 6.81
CA LEU A 164 -0.26 -3.70 8.24
C LEU A 164 -0.28 -2.24 8.68
N SER A 165 -1.00 -1.95 9.76
CA SER A 165 -0.99 -0.62 10.37
C SER A 165 0.14 -0.48 11.39
N TRP A 166 0.58 0.76 11.61
CA TRP A 166 1.43 1.12 12.74
C TRP A 166 0.93 2.40 13.40
N ARG A 167 1.41 2.61 14.63
CA ARG A 167 1.13 3.82 15.41
C ARG A 167 2.34 4.23 16.26
N SER A 168 2.15 5.24 17.10
CA SER A 168 3.21 5.77 17.96
C SER A 168 3.90 4.68 18.78
N SER A 169 3.12 3.73 19.29
CA SER A 169 3.60 2.60 20.07
C SER A 169 4.40 1.59 19.24
N SER A 170 4.31 1.58 17.91
CA SER A 170 5.09 0.72 17.01
C SER A 170 6.57 1.13 16.91
N THR A 171 6.93 2.33 17.38
CA THR A 171 8.32 2.85 17.41
C THR A 171 9.00 2.91 16.02
N ILE A 172 8.24 3.22 14.97
CA ILE A 172 8.74 3.23 13.57
C ILE A 172 9.92 4.18 13.36
N SER A 173 9.96 5.32 14.05
CA SER A 173 11.11 6.22 14.02
C SER A 173 12.41 5.52 14.44
N THR A 174 12.38 4.70 15.49
CA THR A 174 13.54 3.94 15.94
C THR A 174 13.85 2.80 14.98
N LEU A 175 12.82 2.05 14.56
CA LEU A 175 12.98 0.91 13.66
C LEU A 175 13.65 1.31 12.34
N THR A 176 13.19 2.42 11.74
CA THR A 176 13.60 2.89 10.41
C THR A 176 14.78 3.86 10.42
N SER A 177 15.39 4.14 11.58
CA SER A 177 16.35 5.23 11.76
C SER A 177 15.82 6.57 11.22
N SER A 178 14.54 6.85 11.51
CA SER A 178 13.78 8.03 11.08
C SER A 178 13.63 8.19 9.56
N SER A 179 13.77 7.11 8.79
CA SER A 179 13.63 7.10 7.34
C SER A 179 12.52 6.14 6.94
N LEU A 180 11.28 6.65 6.93
CA LEU A 180 10.08 5.88 6.62
C LEU A 180 10.22 5.01 5.35
N PRO A 181 10.83 5.46 4.23
CA PRO A 181 11.01 4.63 3.03
C PRO A 181 11.81 3.32 3.21
N ASN A 182 12.49 3.14 4.35
CA ASN A 182 13.17 1.88 4.66
C ASN A 182 12.21 0.81 5.19
N LEU A 183 10.98 1.17 5.58
CA LEU A 183 9.99 0.28 6.14
C LEU A 183 9.53 -0.76 5.11
N THR A 184 9.42 -2.00 5.53
CA THR A 184 8.88 -3.11 4.72
C THR A 184 8.05 -4.04 5.61
N ILE A 185 7.17 -4.81 5.00
CA ILE A 185 6.59 -6.00 5.62
C ILE A 185 7.65 -7.12 5.59
N VAL A 186 7.72 -7.88 6.67
CA VAL A 186 8.51 -9.12 6.77
C VAL A 186 7.62 -10.30 7.16
N GLY A 187 7.95 -11.49 6.68
CA GLY A 187 7.30 -12.76 7.05
C GLY A 187 8.31 -13.77 7.56
N TRP A 188 7.97 -14.52 8.61
CA TRP A 188 8.80 -15.62 9.12
C TRP A 188 8.52 -16.90 8.36
N ASN A 189 9.50 -17.37 7.57
CA ASN A 189 9.36 -18.56 6.72
C ASN A 189 9.74 -19.89 7.42
N GLY A 190 9.95 -19.87 8.74
CA GLY A 190 10.45 -21.01 9.51
C GLY A 190 11.96 -21.04 9.72
N LEU A 191 12.74 -20.27 8.94
CA LEU A 191 14.20 -20.19 9.04
C LEU A 191 14.70 -18.77 9.31
N SER A 192 14.12 -17.78 8.65
CA SER A 192 14.47 -16.37 8.75
C SER A 192 13.27 -15.46 8.48
N TRP A 193 13.35 -14.22 8.97
CA TRP A 193 12.47 -13.14 8.55
C TRP A 193 12.89 -12.69 7.15
N VAL A 194 12.02 -12.91 6.18
CA VAL A 194 12.24 -12.53 4.78
C VAL A 194 11.37 -11.34 4.41
N ARG A 195 11.84 -10.56 3.44
CA ARG A 195 11.11 -9.42 2.91
C ARG A 195 9.85 -9.86 2.17
N ILE A 196 8.73 -9.22 2.46
CA ILE A 196 7.54 -9.23 1.61
C ILE A 196 7.51 -7.90 0.84
N PRO A 197 7.58 -7.91 -0.50
CA PRO A 197 7.50 -6.69 -1.30
C PRO A 197 6.28 -5.87 -0.92
N SER A 198 6.52 -4.63 -0.50
CA SER A 198 5.50 -3.75 0.06
C SER A 198 5.79 -2.28 -0.21
N ILE A 199 4.74 -1.46 -0.16
CA ILE A 199 4.76 -0.01 -0.39
C ILE A 199 3.96 0.67 0.73
N ILE A 200 4.51 1.75 1.27
CA ILE A 200 3.82 2.60 2.25
C ILE A 200 2.59 3.22 1.60
N ASP A 201 1.45 3.11 2.27
CA ASP A 201 0.22 3.75 1.83
C ASP A 201 0.32 5.25 2.12
N GLU A 202 0.01 6.12 1.15
CA GLU A 202 -0.01 7.58 1.38
C GLU A 202 -1.01 7.95 2.48
N TYR A 203 -2.21 7.36 2.39
CA TYR A 203 -3.23 7.38 3.42
C TYR A 203 -3.35 5.98 4.02
N SER A 204 -3.26 5.91 5.34
CA SER A 204 -3.36 4.68 6.09
C SER A 204 -4.72 4.00 5.92
N ILE A 205 -4.82 2.74 6.31
CA ILE A 205 -6.11 2.02 6.38
C ILE A 205 -7.13 2.66 7.32
N LEU A 206 -6.72 3.62 8.16
CA LEU A 206 -7.58 4.40 9.04
C LEU A 206 -7.84 5.83 8.53
N GLY A 207 -7.35 6.17 7.33
CA GLY A 207 -7.60 7.46 6.66
C GLY A 207 -6.58 8.56 6.95
N GLU A 208 -5.69 8.39 7.93
CA GLU A 208 -4.65 9.37 8.26
C GLU A 208 -3.44 9.27 7.32
N ILE A 209 -2.76 10.39 7.05
CA ILE A 209 -1.52 10.41 6.24
C ILE A 209 -0.41 9.62 6.95
N SER A 210 0.24 8.70 6.23
CA SER A 210 1.33 7.90 6.80
C SER A 210 2.55 8.74 7.14
N SER A 211 3.10 8.52 8.34
CA SER A 211 4.24 9.23 8.91
C SER A 211 5.08 8.30 9.79
N LEU A 212 6.15 8.81 10.39
CA LEU A 212 6.93 8.06 11.39
C LEU A 212 6.14 7.74 12.67
N VAL A 213 4.97 8.37 12.88
CA VAL A 213 4.13 8.19 14.05
C VAL A 213 3.02 7.19 13.78
N SER A 214 2.33 7.25 12.65
CA SER A 214 1.21 6.36 12.34
C SER A 214 1.08 6.18 10.84
N GLY A 215 0.50 5.07 10.40
CA GLY A 215 0.29 4.81 8.98
C GLY A 215 -0.03 3.35 8.67
N SER A 216 0.01 2.99 7.39
CA SER A 216 -0.01 1.59 6.97
C SER A 216 0.86 1.32 5.75
N ILE A 217 1.25 0.06 5.60
CA ILE A 217 2.09 -0.44 4.53
C ILE A 217 1.42 -1.67 3.91
N SER A 218 1.30 -1.70 2.59
CA SER A 218 0.60 -2.74 1.85
C SER A 218 1.55 -3.63 1.07
N SER A 219 1.26 -4.92 0.97
CA SER A 219 1.96 -5.84 0.07
C SER A 219 1.70 -5.46 -1.40
N ASN A 220 2.70 -5.64 -2.26
CA ASN A 220 2.58 -5.34 -3.69
C ASN A 220 1.73 -6.37 -4.46
N ALA A 221 1.56 -7.56 -3.88
CA ALA A 221 0.83 -8.68 -4.46
C ALA A 221 0.16 -9.49 -3.33
N GLU A 222 -0.66 -10.45 -3.74
CA GLU A 222 -1.21 -11.45 -2.82
C GLU A 222 -0.08 -12.26 -2.16
N VAL A 223 -0.23 -12.52 -0.87
CA VAL A 223 0.72 -13.26 -0.05
C VAL A 223 0.17 -14.68 0.16
N ASP A 224 1.03 -15.68 -0.07
CA ASP A 224 0.78 -17.07 0.31
C ASP A 224 1.05 -17.25 1.81
N PHE A 225 -0.02 -17.41 2.59
CA PHE A 225 0.07 -17.57 4.03
C PHE A 225 0.63 -18.92 4.47
N SER A 226 0.65 -19.93 3.59
CA SER A 226 1.29 -21.22 3.92
C SER A 226 2.82 -21.11 4.00
N ALA A 227 3.40 -20.09 3.37
CA ALA A 227 4.83 -19.83 3.39
C ALA A 227 5.32 -19.12 4.67
N TYR A 228 4.41 -18.59 5.51
CA TYR A 228 4.76 -17.76 6.65
C TYR A 228 3.91 -18.08 7.89
N SER A 229 4.54 -18.15 9.07
CA SER A 229 3.80 -18.35 10.33
C SER A 229 3.61 -17.08 11.14
N ALA A 230 4.29 -15.99 10.79
CA ALA A 230 4.10 -14.68 11.41
C ALA A 230 4.53 -13.55 10.45
N PHE A 231 3.95 -12.38 10.66
CA PHE A 231 4.20 -11.15 9.90
C PHE A 231 4.59 -10.03 10.85
N SER A 232 5.50 -9.16 10.44
CA SER A 232 5.87 -7.99 11.22
C SER A 232 6.32 -6.85 10.31
N LEU A 233 6.65 -5.72 10.93
CA LEU A 233 7.30 -4.60 10.29
C LEU A 233 8.81 -4.78 10.42
N GLY A 234 9.55 -4.42 9.38
CA GLY A 234 11.00 -4.44 9.41
C GLY A 234 11.60 -3.35 8.54
N THR A 235 12.92 -3.36 8.44
CA THR A 235 13.65 -2.48 7.52
C THR A 235 14.44 -3.27 6.52
N THR A 236 14.44 -2.79 5.28
CA THR A 236 15.39 -3.25 4.29
C THR A 236 16.73 -2.58 4.52
N THR A 237 17.82 -3.30 4.28
CA THR A 237 19.14 -2.69 4.15
C THR A 237 19.06 -1.58 3.13
N LYS A 238 19.59 -0.40 3.48
CA LYS A 238 19.66 0.77 2.60
C LYS A 238 20.39 0.36 1.32
N GLN A 239 19.65 -0.07 0.32
CA GLN A 239 20.17 -0.16 -1.03
C GLN A 239 20.39 1.29 -1.43
N LEU A 240 21.66 1.68 -1.60
CA LEU A 240 21.95 2.90 -2.34
C LEU A 240 21.18 2.74 -3.66
N LEU A 241 20.17 3.58 -3.86
CA LEU A 241 19.54 3.70 -5.16
C LEU A 241 20.68 4.03 -6.12
N VAL A 242 21.18 3.03 -6.85
CA VAL A 242 21.92 3.30 -8.07
C VAL A 242 20.91 4.07 -8.89
N PRO A 243 21.15 5.35 -9.24
CA PRO A 243 20.25 6.07 -10.10
C PRO A 243 19.98 5.16 -11.28
N LYS A 244 18.71 4.82 -11.51
CA LYS A 244 18.34 4.15 -12.75
C LYS A 244 18.72 5.16 -13.83
N PHE A 245 19.86 4.96 -14.48
CA PHE A 245 20.28 5.78 -15.59
C PHE A 245 19.26 5.48 -16.69
N ASP A 246 18.26 6.34 -16.87
CA ASP A 246 17.49 6.36 -18.10
C ASP A 246 18.52 6.58 -19.21
N LYS A 247 18.87 5.50 -19.91
CA LYS A 247 19.96 5.51 -20.89
C LYS A 247 19.49 6.29 -22.11
N VAL A 248 19.74 7.59 -22.09
CA VAL A 248 19.51 8.45 -23.26
C VAL A 248 20.67 8.25 -24.23
N GLU A 249 20.43 7.48 -25.28
CA GLU A 249 21.36 7.32 -26.40
C GLU A 249 21.25 8.50 -27.36
N LEU A 250 22.41 9.05 -27.75
CA LEU A 250 22.53 10.09 -28.77
C LEU A 250 23.81 9.89 -29.57
N THR A 251 23.68 9.87 -30.88
CA THR A 251 24.77 9.87 -31.85
C THR A 251 24.69 11.13 -32.72
N ALA A 252 25.84 11.74 -32.98
CA ALA A 252 25.97 12.86 -33.90
C ALA A 252 27.29 12.73 -34.65
N TYR A 253 27.25 12.79 -35.98
CA TYR A 253 28.43 12.66 -36.81
C TYR A 253 28.25 13.39 -38.15
N VAL A 254 29.36 13.67 -38.82
CA VAL A 254 29.36 14.21 -40.18
C VAL A 254 29.88 13.14 -41.13
N SER A 255 29.17 12.94 -42.24
CA SER A 255 29.58 12.02 -43.30
C SER A 255 29.12 12.58 -44.66
N LYS A 256 29.99 12.52 -45.68
CA LYS A 256 29.71 13.02 -47.04
C LYS A 256 29.10 14.44 -47.04
N SER A 257 29.71 15.35 -46.27
CA SER A 257 29.26 16.75 -46.10
C SER A 257 27.82 16.91 -45.59
N ARG A 258 27.33 15.96 -44.78
CA ARG A 258 26.06 16.05 -44.07
C ARG A 258 26.22 15.73 -42.60
N LEU A 259 25.56 16.50 -41.75
CA LEU A 259 25.39 16.25 -40.32
C LEU A 259 24.23 15.29 -40.13
N PHE A 260 24.44 14.25 -39.32
CA PHE A 260 23.43 13.31 -38.88
C PHE A 260 23.35 13.34 -37.35
N ILE A 261 22.13 13.38 -36.82
CA ILE A 261 21.83 13.26 -35.40
C ILE A 261 20.72 12.23 -35.23
N GLU A 262 20.94 11.25 -34.35
CA GLU A 262 19.93 10.27 -33.95
C GLU A 262 19.93 10.17 -32.42
N ALA A 263 18.75 10.26 -31.83
CA ALA A 263 18.55 10.25 -30.39
C ALA A 263 17.40 9.30 -29.99
N SER A 264 17.50 8.78 -28.78
CA SER A 264 16.46 7.99 -28.11
C SER A 264 15.29 8.83 -27.59
N LEU A 265 15.40 10.17 -27.63
CA LEU A 265 14.34 11.11 -27.29
C LEU A 265 14.19 12.17 -28.41
N PRO A 266 12.98 12.75 -28.56
CA PRO A 266 12.71 13.86 -29.46
C PRO A 266 13.74 14.99 -29.38
N ILE A 267 14.32 15.38 -30.52
CA ILE A 267 15.29 16.48 -30.62
C ILE A 267 14.54 17.80 -30.77
N THR A 268 14.74 18.74 -29.84
CA THR A 268 14.00 20.02 -29.78
C THR A 268 14.85 21.22 -30.15
N ALA A 269 16.18 21.11 -30.06
CA ALA A 269 17.09 22.14 -30.56
C ALA A 269 18.47 21.58 -30.89
N LEU A 270 19.17 22.28 -31.78
CA LEU A 270 20.62 22.14 -31.92
C LEU A 270 21.32 23.49 -32.04
N ILE A 271 22.56 23.54 -31.58
CA ILE A 271 23.47 24.68 -31.72
C ILE A 271 24.84 24.14 -32.11
N ILE A 272 25.47 24.71 -33.13
CA ILE A 272 26.79 24.31 -33.62
C ILE A 272 27.78 25.43 -33.33
N TYR A 273 28.94 25.06 -32.81
CA TYR A 273 30.07 25.95 -32.56
C TYR A 273 31.32 25.44 -33.29
N ASP A 274 32.22 26.34 -33.65
CA ASP A 274 33.59 25.96 -33.98
C ASP A 274 34.39 25.57 -32.72
N ILE A 275 35.63 25.11 -32.90
CA ILE A 275 36.50 24.75 -31.76
C ILE A 275 36.84 25.92 -30.84
N LEU A 276 36.73 27.15 -31.32
CA LEU A 276 37.02 28.37 -30.56
C LEU A 276 35.79 28.85 -29.77
N GLY A 277 34.65 28.16 -29.89
CA GLY A 277 33.41 28.48 -29.20
C GLY A 277 32.56 29.54 -29.91
N LYS A 278 32.89 29.93 -31.15
CA LYS A 278 32.05 30.80 -31.95
C LYS A 278 30.85 30.01 -32.45
N LYS A 279 29.65 30.53 -32.19
CA LYS A 279 28.39 29.95 -32.69
C LYS A 279 28.31 30.09 -34.21
N ILE A 280 28.18 28.95 -34.90
CA ILE A 280 28.06 28.83 -36.35
C ILE A 280 26.60 28.71 -36.77
N PHE A 281 25.80 27.98 -35.99
CA PHE A 281 24.41 27.67 -36.34
C PHE A 281 23.56 27.44 -35.09
N SER A 282 22.25 27.69 -35.18
CA SER A 282 21.27 27.40 -34.14
C SER A 282 19.89 27.19 -34.76
N GLU A 283 19.16 26.17 -34.32
CA GLU A 283 17.82 25.85 -34.84
C GLU A 283 16.96 25.18 -33.76
N ARG A 284 15.67 25.51 -33.74
CA ARG A 284 14.62 24.82 -32.98
C ARG A 284 13.96 23.79 -33.87
N LEU A 285 13.68 22.60 -33.33
CA LEU A 285 13.20 21.44 -34.07
C LEU A 285 11.88 20.92 -33.48
N ASN A 286 11.13 20.19 -34.31
CA ASN A 286 9.78 19.70 -33.98
C ASN A 286 9.77 18.37 -33.20
N GLY A 287 10.87 17.97 -32.57
CA GLY A 287 10.89 16.75 -31.74
C GLY A 287 11.03 15.43 -32.51
N ASN A 288 11.62 15.43 -33.71
CA ASN A 288 11.93 14.17 -34.38
C ASN A 288 13.11 13.45 -33.70
N LEU A 289 13.13 12.11 -33.76
CA LEU A 289 14.24 11.29 -33.25
C LEU A 289 15.50 11.35 -34.12
N LYS A 290 15.35 11.80 -35.37
CA LYS A 290 16.42 11.92 -36.35
C LYS A 290 16.43 13.32 -36.94
N TYR A 291 17.63 13.84 -37.17
CA TYR A 291 17.86 15.11 -37.85
C TYR A 291 19.03 14.99 -38.81
N GLU A 292 18.87 15.52 -40.01
CA GLU A 292 19.94 15.59 -41.00
C GLU A 292 19.99 16.96 -41.68
N LYS A 293 21.21 17.43 -42.01
CA LYS A 293 21.42 18.71 -42.69
C LYS A 293 22.70 18.70 -43.53
N PRO A 294 22.73 19.34 -44.71
CA PRO A 294 23.98 19.69 -45.36
C PRO A 294 24.94 20.42 -44.40
N PHE A 295 26.19 19.98 -44.33
CA PHE A 295 27.23 20.49 -43.44
C PHE A 295 28.46 20.88 -44.26
N ASN A 296 28.34 21.99 -44.98
CA ASN A 296 29.35 22.51 -45.91
C ASN A 296 30.30 23.48 -45.20
N HIS A 297 31.04 23.00 -44.21
CA HIS A 297 32.02 23.79 -43.47
C HIS A 297 33.47 23.31 -43.73
N ALA A 298 34.45 23.99 -43.15
CA ALA A 298 35.86 23.64 -43.26
C ALA A 298 36.15 22.27 -42.65
N ASP A 299 37.25 21.64 -43.07
CA ASP A 299 37.68 20.32 -42.62
C ASP A 299 38.32 20.40 -41.24
N GLU A 300 37.46 20.58 -40.24
CA GLU A 300 37.83 20.86 -38.85
C GLU A 300 36.91 20.12 -37.87
N ILE A 301 37.12 20.38 -36.58
CA ILE A 301 36.31 19.86 -35.49
C ILE A 301 35.21 20.88 -35.16
N TYR A 302 34.01 20.39 -34.87
CA TYR A 302 32.91 21.23 -34.40
C TYR A 302 32.30 20.66 -33.12
N ILE A 303 31.65 21.54 -32.36
CA ILE A 303 30.92 21.19 -31.16
C ILE A 303 29.44 21.36 -31.45
N VAL A 304 28.66 20.29 -31.34
CA VAL A 304 27.20 20.31 -31.46
C VAL A 304 26.59 20.17 -30.08
N LYS A 305 25.80 21.17 -29.67
CA LYS A 305 24.92 21.10 -28.51
C LYS A 305 23.52 20.72 -28.97
N ILE A 306 22.91 19.74 -28.32
CA ILE A 306 21.62 19.16 -28.73
C ILE A 306 20.72 19.09 -27.51
N GLU A 307 19.53 19.67 -27.64
CA GLU A 307 18.49 19.67 -26.62
C GLU A 307 17.45 18.61 -26.99
N LEU A 308 17.05 17.82 -26.00
CA LEU A 308 15.97 16.84 -26.13
C LEU A 308 14.75 17.29 -25.33
N ASP A 309 13.57 16.76 -25.66
CA ASP A 309 12.25 17.21 -25.17
C ASP A 309 12.05 17.14 -23.64
N ASN A 310 12.90 16.41 -22.92
CA ASN A 310 12.85 16.41 -21.45
C ASN A 310 13.44 17.67 -20.79
N SER A 311 13.90 18.67 -21.55
CA SER A 311 14.40 20.00 -21.12
C SER A 311 15.64 19.99 -20.18
N ALA A 312 15.98 18.86 -19.58
CA ALA A 312 17.12 18.66 -18.68
C ALA A 312 18.34 18.04 -19.39
N SER A 313 18.18 17.50 -20.61
CA SER A 313 19.24 16.79 -21.31
C SER A 313 19.84 17.61 -22.45
N LEU A 314 20.84 18.43 -22.11
CA LEU A 314 21.68 19.12 -23.10
C LEU A 314 22.94 18.29 -23.38
N PHE A 315 22.98 17.65 -24.56
CA PHE A 315 24.14 16.86 -24.97
C PHE A 315 25.14 17.72 -25.72
N THR A 316 26.43 17.55 -25.41
CA THR A 316 27.52 18.13 -26.18
C THR A 316 28.28 17.02 -26.90
N LYS A 317 28.34 17.09 -28.23
CA LYS A 317 29.08 16.14 -29.07
C LYS A 317 30.14 16.85 -29.88
N LYS A 318 31.34 16.29 -29.87
CA LYS A 318 32.42 16.66 -30.77
C LYS A 318 32.23 15.89 -32.07
N ILE A 319 32.10 16.60 -33.17
CA ILE A 319 32.02 16.02 -34.51
C ILE A 319 33.27 16.42 -35.31
N ILE A 320 33.71 15.55 -36.20
CA ILE A 320 34.85 15.80 -37.09
C ILE A 320 34.27 15.91 -38.51
N ASN A 321 34.49 17.06 -39.15
CA ASN A 321 34.19 17.22 -40.55
C ASN A 321 35.47 16.93 -41.34
N LYS A 322 35.48 15.83 -42.09
CA LYS A 322 36.58 15.43 -42.95
C LYS A 322 35.98 15.07 -44.30
N LYS A 323 36.42 15.74 -45.37
CA LYS A 323 36.02 15.40 -46.73
C LYS A 323 36.71 14.15 -47.25
#